data_AF-A4FJW2-F1
#
_entry.id   AF-A4FJW2-F1
#
_cell.length_a   1.000
_cell.length_b   1.000
_cell.length_c   1.000
_cell.angle_alpha   90.00
_cell.angle_beta   90.00
_cell.angle_gamma   90.00
#
_symmetry.space_group_name_H-M   'P 1'
#
loop_
_entity.id
_entity.type
_entity.pdbx_description
1 polymer ?
#
loop_
_entity_poly.entity_id
_entity_poly.type
_entity_poly.pdbx_seq_one_letter_code
_entity_poly.pdbx_strand_id
1 'polypeptide(L)'
;MTGAAAHAQGVLRNDPELLVKAVEHYRSSARVLARAAAMEDAAVALSDSGDHHEAVNLLEEASAIYVDIGAQYDAVRVRKSSQRVGSRRSSRRGNRELGGWDSITDSELRVVQMVAQGLTNKQAAKRLFLSPYTVDSHLRHVFAKLGINSRVELARQVAARS
;
A
#
# COMPACT_ATOMS: atom_id res chain seq x y z
N MET A 1 10.53 26.10 -5.51
CA MET A 1 11.86 25.62 -5.07
C MET A 1 11.84 24.88 -3.71
N THR A 2 10.69 24.49 -3.16
CA THR A 2 10.61 23.99 -1.76
C THR A 2 10.77 22.47 -1.60
N GLY A 3 10.47 21.65 -2.62
CA GLY A 3 10.48 20.18 -2.50
C GLY A 3 11.85 19.59 -2.17
N ALA A 4 12.92 20.01 -2.84
CA ALA A 4 14.26 19.46 -2.61
C ALA A 4 14.85 19.85 -1.25
N ALA A 5 14.58 21.07 -0.78
CA ALA A 5 15.03 21.52 0.54
C ALA A 5 14.29 20.76 1.66
N ALA A 6 12.97 20.61 1.54
CA ALA A 6 12.17 19.82 2.48
C ALA A 6 12.62 18.36 2.50
N HIS A 7 12.89 17.77 1.32
CA HIS A 7 13.36 16.40 1.19
C HIS A 7 14.71 16.20 1.89
N ALA A 8 15.71 17.04 1.59
CA ALA A 8 17.03 16.95 2.21
C ALA A 8 16.96 17.12 3.74
N GLN A 9 16.13 18.05 4.22
CA GLN A 9 15.95 18.27 5.65
C GLN A 9 15.24 17.11 6.34
N GLY A 10 14.24 16.52 5.67
CA GLY A 10 13.50 15.35 6.15
C GLY A 10 14.39 14.12 6.28
N VAL A 11 15.23 13.83 5.27
CA VAL A 11 16.20 12.73 5.33
C VAL A 11 17.20 12.94 6.46
N LEU A 12 17.76 14.16 6.58
CA LEU A 12 18.74 14.47 7.62
C LEU A 12 18.20 14.29 9.04
N ARG A 13 16.91 14.59 9.25
CA ARG A 13 16.26 14.54 10.57
C ARG A 13 15.49 13.25 10.82
N ASN A 14 15.40 12.36 9.83
CA ASN A 14 14.47 11.24 9.80
C ASN A 14 13.02 11.68 10.16
N ASP A 15 12.60 12.81 9.58
CA ASP A 15 11.33 13.46 9.91
C ASP A 15 10.26 13.10 8.86
N PRO A 16 9.28 12.26 9.22
CA PRO A 16 8.26 11.80 8.29
C PRO A 16 7.35 12.94 7.78
N GLU A 17 7.10 13.97 8.58
CA GLU A 17 6.24 15.10 8.17
C GLU A 17 6.91 15.92 7.08
N LEU A 18 8.21 16.19 7.24
CA LEU A 18 9.00 16.91 6.23
C LEU A 18 9.12 16.12 4.92
N LEU A 19 9.27 14.79 5.01
CA LEU A 19 9.35 13.92 3.85
C LEU A 19 8.01 13.83 3.10
N VAL A 20 6.89 13.69 3.82
CA VAL A 20 5.54 13.74 3.21
C VAL A 20 5.29 15.09 2.55
N LYS A 21 5.68 16.20 3.19
CA LYS A 21 5.58 17.53 2.60
C LYS A 21 6.42 17.67 1.33
N ALA A 22 7.59 17.04 1.28
CA ALA A 22 8.39 16.99 0.07
C ALA A 22 7.69 16.23 -1.06
N VAL A 23 7.04 15.10 -0.76
CA VAL A 23 6.22 14.33 -1.71
C VAL A 23 5.11 15.21 -2.30
N GLU A 24 4.37 15.94 -1.47
CA GLU A 24 3.32 16.86 -1.95
C GLU A 24 3.87 17.96 -2.87
N HIS A 25 5.03 18.53 -2.53
CA HIS A 25 5.69 19.49 -3.40
C HIS A 25 6.09 18.87 -4.74
N TYR A 26 6.53 17.61 -4.77
CA TYR A 26 6.89 16.95 -6.01
C TYR A 26 5.68 16.49 -6.84
N ARG A 27 4.52 16.24 -6.23
CA ARG A 27 3.26 15.90 -6.92
C ARG A 27 2.81 16.98 -7.91
N SER A 28 3.12 18.24 -7.62
CA SER A 28 2.84 19.38 -8.51
C SER A 28 3.95 19.65 -9.55
N SER A 29 4.98 18.81 -9.63
CA SER A 29 6.16 19.03 -10.48
C SER A 29 6.35 17.91 -11.51
N ALA A 30 7.02 18.20 -12.62
CA ALA A 30 7.41 17.21 -13.63
C ALA A 30 8.57 16.27 -13.17
N ARG A 31 9.06 16.40 -11.93
CA ARG A 31 10.23 15.66 -11.43
C ARG A 31 9.81 14.30 -10.84
N VAL A 32 9.32 13.41 -11.69
CA VAL A 32 8.74 12.11 -11.30
C VAL A 32 9.72 11.21 -10.54
N LEU A 33 11.00 11.22 -10.91
CA LEU A 33 12.05 10.47 -10.18
C LEU A 33 12.29 11.03 -8.78
N ALA A 34 12.31 12.36 -8.63
CA ALA A 34 12.46 12.99 -7.32
C ALA A 34 11.25 12.72 -6.41
N ARG A 35 10.05 12.67 -7.00
CA ARG A 35 8.84 12.24 -6.30
C ARG A 35 8.96 10.80 -5.78
N ALA A 36 9.35 9.86 -6.63
CA ALA A 36 9.50 8.45 -6.25
C ALA A 36 10.56 8.26 -5.15
N ALA A 37 11.70 8.95 -5.25
CA ALA A 37 12.74 8.93 -4.21
C ALA A 37 12.22 9.48 -2.87
N ALA A 38 11.51 10.61 -2.89
CA ALA A 38 10.92 11.19 -1.67
C ALA A 38 9.89 10.25 -1.02
N MET A 39 9.13 9.49 -1.82
CA MET A 39 8.19 8.48 -1.33
C MET A 39 8.90 7.31 -0.65
N GLU A 40 10.01 6.82 -1.22
CA GLU A 40 10.81 5.76 -0.60
C GLU A 40 11.35 6.21 0.77
N ASP A 41 11.92 7.42 0.84
CA ASP A 41 12.45 7.97 2.10
C ASP A 41 11.33 8.21 3.13
N ALA A 42 10.21 8.81 2.71
CA ALA A 42 9.04 9.00 3.56
C ALA A 42 8.52 7.66 4.11
N ALA A 43 8.47 6.63 3.27
CA ALA A 43 8.02 5.30 3.69
C ALA A 43 8.97 4.64 4.70
N VAL A 44 10.28 4.87 4.59
CA VAL A 44 11.23 4.41 5.60
C VAL A 44 10.95 5.08 6.94
N ALA A 45 10.88 6.41 6.97
CA ALA A 45 10.60 7.17 8.20
C ALA A 45 9.25 6.80 8.83
N LEU A 46 8.20 6.66 8.02
CA LEU A 46 6.87 6.23 8.48
C LEU A 46 6.85 4.78 8.97
N SER A 47 7.63 3.89 8.36
CA SER A 47 7.77 2.53 8.86
C SER A 47 8.45 2.50 10.23
N ASP A 48 9.42 3.37 10.46
CA ASP A 48 10.13 3.46 11.74
C ASP A 48 9.26 4.10 12.84
N SER A 49 8.40 5.06 12.51
CA SER A 49 7.43 5.66 13.43
C SER A 49 6.22 4.78 13.73
N GLY A 50 6.02 3.70 12.97
CA GLY A 50 4.93 2.73 13.16
C GLY A 50 3.75 2.89 12.19
N ASP A 51 3.74 3.93 11.35
CA ASP A 51 2.76 4.18 10.30
C ASP A 51 3.00 3.32 9.04
N HIS A 52 3.01 2.00 9.25
CA HIS A 52 3.26 1.02 8.19
C HIS A 52 2.23 1.06 7.05
N HIS A 53 1.00 1.54 7.29
CA HIS A 53 -0.02 1.66 6.25
C HIS A 53 0.37 2.73 5.22
N GLU A 54 0.73 3.92 5.69
CA GLU A 54 1.11 5.02 4.82
C GLU A 54 2.45 4.73 4.13
N ALA A 55 3.39 4.09 4.84
CA ALA A 55 4.63 3.58 4.25
C ALA A 55 4.37 2.62 3.08
N VAL A 56 3.44 1.66 3.23
CA VAL A 56 3.07 0.72 2.16
C VAL A 56 2.48 1.45 0.96
N ASN A 57 1.57 2.41 1.18
CA ASN A 57 0.93 3.18 0.11
C ASN A 57 1.98 3.96 -0.71
N LEU A 58 2.90 4.65 -0.02
CA LEU A 58 3.96 5.43 -0.68
C LEU A 58 4.90 4.53 -1.49
N LEU A 59 5.26 3.36 -0.99
CA LEU A 59 6.09 2.39 -1.74
C LEU A 59 5.34 1.82 -2.96
N GLU A 60 4.03 1.58 -2.87
CA GLU A 60 3.24 1.16 -4.03
C GLU A 60 3.14 2.27 -5.10
N GLU A 61 2.94 3.52 -4.67
CA GLU A 61 2.91 4.69 -5.57
C GLU A 61 4.28 4.91 -6.25
N ALA A 62 5.38 4.80 -5.51
CA ALA A 62 6.74 4.88 -6.05
C ALA A 62 7.02 3.75 -7.05
N SER A 63 6.61 2.51 -6.73
CA SER A 63 6.74 1.37 -7.64
C SER A 63 5.99 1.61 -8.97
N ALA A 64 4.79 2.20 -8.93
CA ALA A 64 4.04 2.54 -10.12
C ALA A 64 4.75 3.58 -11.00
N ILE A 65 5.38 4.60 -10.39
CA ILE A 65 6.19 5.58 -11.13
C ILE A 65 7.36 4.90 -11.83
N TYR A 66 8.07 4.00 -11.14
CA TYR A 66 9.19 3.25 -11.75
C TYR A 66 8.74 2.35 -12.90
N VAL A 67 7.55 1.74 -12.81
CA VAL A 67 6.97 0.97 -13.92
C VAL A 67 6.71 1.87 -15.13
N ASP A 68 6.08 3.03 -14.91
CA ASP A 68 5.68 3.96 -15.98
C ASP A 68 6.88 4.46 -16.81
N ILE A 69 8.00 4.73 -16.13
CA ILE A 69 9.24 5.19 -16.79
C ILE A 69 10.15 4.04 -17.27
N GLY A 70 9.74 2.78 -17.11
CA GLY A 70 10.49 1.61 -17.55
C GLY A 70 11.64 1.16 -16.63
N ALA A 71 11.74 1.71 -15.42
CA ALA A 71 12.73 1.32 -14.40
C ALA A 71 12.30 0.05 -13.65
N GLN A 72 12.26 -1.08 -14.36
CA GLN A 72 11.69 -2.34 -13.87
C GLN A 72 12.43 -2.89 -12.63
N TYR A 73 13.75 -2.71 -12.55
CA TYR A 73 14.54 -3.16 -11.40
C TYR A 73 14.13 -2.42 -10.12
N ASP A 74 14.05 -1.08 -10.19
CA ASP A 74 13.61 -0.25 -9.07
C ASP A 74 12.17 -0.56 -8.68
N ALA A 75 11.27 -0.73 -9.66
CA ALA A 75 9.88 -1.11 -9.41
C ALA A 75 9.77 -2.41 -8.59
N VAL A 76 10.56 -3.44 -8.94
CA VAL A 76 10.59 -4.72 -8.22
C VAL A 76 11.22 -4.56 -6.83
N ARG A 77 12.31 -3.79 -6.70
CA ARG A 77 12.97 -3.53 -5.41
C ARG A 77 12.00 -2.89 -4.42
N VAL A 78 11.36 -1.81 -4.83
CA VAL A 78 10.44 -1.03 -3.99
C VAL A 78 9.22 -1.84 -3.61
N ARG A 79 8.67 -2.62 -4.55
CA ARG A 79 7.54 -3.52 -4.27
C ARG A 79 7.87 -4.59 -3.23
N LYS A 80 9.07 -5.17 -3.27
CA LYS A 80 9.54 -6.11 -2.23
C LYS A 80 9.67 -5.42 -0.86
N SER A 81 10.07 -4.15 -0.84
CA SER A 81 10.09 -3.35 0.39
C SER A 81 8.68 -3.19 0.98
N SER A 82 7.69 -2.81 0.14
CA SER A 82 6.28 -2.67 0.54
C SER A 82 5.74 -3.97 1.17
N GLN A 83 5.98 -5.12 0.53
CA GLN A 83 5.59 -6.43 1.08
C GLN A 83 6.19 -6.68 2.48
N ARG A 84 7.47 -6.35 2.68
CA ARG A 84 8.14 -6.54 3.99
C ARG A 84 7.53 -5.65 5.07
N VAL A 85 7.18 -4.41 4.75
CA VAL A 85 6.53 -3.47 5.67
C VAL A 85 5.09 -3.94 5.98
N GLY A 86 4.34 -4.33 4.96
CA GLY A 86 2.97 -4.85 5.09
C GLY A 86 2.88 -6.11 5.95
N SER A 87 3.80 -7.07 5.75
CA SER A 87 3.86 -8.29 6.57
C SER A 87 4.13 -8.01 8.04
N ARG A 88 5.01 -7.05 8.37
CA ARG A 88 5.28 -6.64 9.76
C ARG A 88 4.06 -6.01 10.43
N ARG A 89 3.26 -5.24 9.67
CA ARG A 89 1.98 -4.72 10.16
C ARG A 89 1.01 -5.85 10.45
N SER A 90 0.89 -6.82 9.54
CA SER A 90 -0.01 -7.97 9.70
C SER A 90 0.35 -8.80 10.93
N SER A 91 1.64 -9.05 11.18
CA SER A 91 2.08 -9.78 12.38
C SER A 91 1.86 -9.00 13.68
N ARG A 92 2.01 -7.66 13.66
CA ARG A 92 1.77 -6.81 14.85
C ARG A 92 0.29 -6.67 15.17
N ARG A 93 -0.59 -6.54 14.17
CA ARG A 93 -2.05 -6.49 14.35
C ARG A 93 -2.65 -7.84 14.70
N GLY A 94 -2.21 -8.91 14.04
CA GLY A 94 -2.68 -10.28 14.32
C GLY A 94 -2.37 -10.77 15.74
N ASN A 95 -1.52 -10.05 16.48
CA ASN A 95 -1.18 -10.38 17.86
C ASN A 95 -1.85 -9.46 18.90
N ARG A 96 -2.61 -8.42 18.50
CA ARG A 96 -3.22 -7.47 19.46
C ARG A 96 -4.74 -7.42 19.45
N GLU A 97 -5.44 -7.78 18.36
CA GLU A 97 -6.91 -7.68 18.31
C GLU A 97 -7.50 -8.84 17.49
N LEU A 98 -8.63 -9.37 17.99
CA LEU A 98 -9.39 -10.51 17.51
C LEU A 98 -9.47 -10.59 15.98
N GLY A 99 -9.13 -11.74 15.41
CA GLY A 99 -9.31 -12.01 13.97
C GLY A 99 -10.77 -11.93 13.53
N GLY A 100 -11.01 -11.98 12.23
CA GLY A 100 -12.34 -11.86 11.65
C GLY A 100 -12.60 -10.50 11.00
N TRP A 101 -13.87 -10.23 10.73
CA TRP A 101 -14.31 -9.10 9.90
C TRP A 101 -13.96 -7.73 10.48
N ASP A 102 -13.91 -7.59 11.80
CA ASP A 102 -13.62 -6.31 12.46
C ASP A 102 -12.14 -5.88 12.27
N SER A 103 -11.28 -6.81 11.84
CA SER A 103 -9.88 -6.54 11.53
C SER A 103 -9.63 -6.08 10.08
N ILE A 104 -10.65 -6.12 9.22
CA ILE A 104 -10.59 -5.72 7.80
C ILE A 104 -10.65 -4.20 7.67
N THR A 105 -9.75 -3.62 6.88
CA THR A 105 -9.73 -2.17 6.65
C THR A 105 -10.71 -1.75 5.54
N ASP A 106 -11.08 -0.47 5.49
CA ASP A 106 -12.00 0.06 4.46
C ASP A 106 -11.50 -0.16 3.01
N SER A 107 -10.19 -0.10 2.80
CA SER A 107 -9.58 -0.37 1.49
C SER A 107 -9.67 -1.86 1.13
N GLU A 108 -9.44 -2.74 2.10
CA GLU A 108 -9.62 -4.19 1.92
C GLU A 108 -11.10 -4.53 1.70
N LEU A 109 -12.02 -3.89 2.42
CA LEU A 109 -13.46 -4.09 2.28
C LEU A 109 -13.95 -3.73 0.88
N ARG A 110 -13.46 -2.62 0.30
CA ARG A 110 -13.74 -2.23 -1.10
C ARG A 110 -13.31 -3.32 -2.08
N VAL A 111 -12.13 -3.93 -1.88
CA VAL A 111 -11.67 -5.06 -2.70
C VAL A 111 -12.56 -6.29 -2.50
N VAL A 112 -12.89 -6.62 -1.25
CA VAL A 112 -13.75 -7.76 -0.90
C VAL A 112 -15.11 -7.65 -1.57
N GLN A 113 -15.74 -6.48 -1.56
CA GLN A 113 -17.04 -6.25 -2.20
C GLN A 113 -16.97 -6.50 -3.72
N MET A 114 -15.97 -5.95 -4.40
CA MET A 114 -15.79 -6.15 -5.85
C MET A 114 -15.58 -7.64 -6.16
N VAL A 115 -14.77 -8.32 -5.37
CA VAL A 115 -14.41 -9.72 -5.59
C VAL A 115 -15.56 -10.67 -5.27
N ALA A 116 -16.35 -10.38 -4.23
CA ALA A 116 -17.55 -11.12 -3.87
C ALA A 116 -18.65 -11.01 -4.94
N GLN A 117 -18.68 -9.91 -5.70
CA GLN A 117 -19.54 -9.74 -6.88
C GLN A 117 -19.04 -10.53 -8.12
N GLY A 118 -17.97 -11.32 -7.99
CA GLY A 118 -17.44 -12.16 -9.07
C GLY A 118 -16.43 -11.46 -9.98
N LEU A 119 -16.01 -10.22 -9.68
CA LEU A 119 -15.00 -9.55 -10.49
C LEU A 119 -13.64 -10.22 -10.33
N THR A 120 -12.92 -10.33 -11.45
CA THR A 120 -11.51 -10.73 -11.45
C THR A 120 -10.64 -9.64 -10.84
N ASN A 121 -9.42 -9.99 -10.40
CA ASN A 121 -8.48 -9.01 -9.83
C ASN A 121 -8.20 -7.85 -10.81
N LYS A 122 -8.14 -8.12 -12.13
CA LYS A 122 -7.96 -7.10 -13.16
C LYS A 122 -9.16 -6.14 -13.27
N GLN A 123 -10.38 -6.65 -13.17
CA GLN A 123 -11.59 -5.84 -13.24
C GLN A 123 -11.79 -5.01 -11.96
N ALA A 124 -11.56 -5.62 -10.79
CA ALA A 124 -11.60 -4.91 -9.51
C ALA A 124 -10.54 -3.81 -9.46
N ALA A 125 -9.32 -4.10 -9.93
CA ALA A 125 -8.23 -3.15 -10.07
C ALA A 125 -8.64 -1.95 -10.93
N LYS A 126 -9.20 -2.19 -12.12
CA LYS A 126 -9.70 -1.13 -13.00
C LYS A 126 -10.78 -0.26 -12.33
N ARG A 127 -11.70 -0.86 -11.58
CA ARG A 127 -12.79 -0.14 -10.89
C ARG A 127 -12.32 0.66 -9.67
N LEU A 128 -11.33 0.15 -8.96
CA LEU A 128 -10.78 0.77 -7.76
C LEU A 128 -9.59 1.69 -8.06
N PHE A 129 -9.22 1.85 -9.34
CA PHE A 129 -8.01 2.55 -9.78
C PHE A 129 -6.73 2.02 -9.10
N LEU A 130 -6.69 0.69 -8.90
CA LEU A 130 -5.56 -0.04 -8.32
C LEU A 130 -4.86 -0.89 -9.38
N SER A 131 -3.68 -1.42 -9.03
CA SER A 131 -3.06 -2.47 -9.83
C SER A 131 -3.71 -3.84 -9.54
N PRO A 132 -3.77 -4.78 -10.53
CA PRO A 132 -4.24 -6.16 -10.28
C PRO A 132 -3.47 -6.87 -9.17
N TYR A 133 -2.22 -6.46 -8.96
CA TYR A 133 -1.38 -6.98 -7.90
C TYR A 133 -1.75 -6.43 -6.52
N THR A 134 -2.07 -5.14 -6.41
CA THR A 134 -2.55 -4.53 -5.16
C THR A 134 -3.84 -5.22 -4.70
N VAL A 135 -4.74 -5.55 -5.64
CA VAL A 135 -5.94 -6.36 -5.36
C VAL A 135 -5.58 -7.76 -4.85
N ASP A 136 -4.60 -8.44 -5.44
CA ASP A 136 -4.12 -9.75 -4.97
C ASP A 136 -3.56 -9.67 -3.54
N SER A 137 -2.77 -8.63 -3.26
CA SER A 137 -2.19 -8.35 -1.94
C SER A 137 -3.28 -8.14 -0.87
N HIS A 138 -4.29 -7.30 -1.17
CA HIS A 138 -5.42 -7.10 -0.28
C HIS A 138 -6.17 -8.41 0.00
N LEU A 139 -6.41 -9.23 -1.02
CA LEU A 139 -7.07 -10.53 -0.84
C LEU A 139 -6.29 -11.48 0.07
N ARG A 140 -4.96 -11.56 -0.07
CA ARG A 140 -4.13 -12.39 0.82
C ARG A 140 -4.23 -11.95 2.28
N HIS A 141 -4.23 -10.65 2.54
CA HIS A 141 -4.39 -10.12 3.89
C HIS A 141 -5.78 -10.41 4.45
N VAL A 142 -6.83 -10.22 3.63
CA VAL A 142 -8.20 -10.56 4.02
C VAL A 142 -8.34 -12.05 4.34
N PHE A 143 -7.74 -12.92 3.53
CA PHE A 143 -7.76 -14.36 3.74
C PHE A 143 -7.10 -14.75 5.06
N ALA A 144 -5.93 -14.19 5.35
CA ALA A 144 -5.25 -14.39 6.63
C ALA A 144 -6.08 -13.89 7.82
N LYS A 145 -6.73 -12.73 7.69
CA LYS A 145 -7.57 -12.13 8.73
C LYS A 145 -8.86 -12.92 9.01
N LEU A 146 -9.45 -13.49 7.97
CA LEU A 146 -10.69 -14.27 8.05
C LEU A 146 -10.45 -15.77 8.27
N GLY A 147 -9.20 -16.24 8.22
CA GLY A 147 -8.86 -17.66 8.33
C GLY A 147 -9.37 -18.51 7.17
N ILE A 148 -9.47 -17.93 5.97
CA ILE A 148 -9.98 -18.59 4.75
C ILE A 148 -8.89 -18.73 3.71
N ASN A 149 -9.06 -19.66 2.77
CA ASN A 149 -8.05 -19.92 1.73
C ASN A 149 -8.58 -19.79 0.31
N SER A 150 -9.89 -19.54 0.13
CA SER A 150 -10.49 -19.48 -1.20
C SER A 150 -11.37 -18.25 -1.43
N ARG A 151 -11.39 -17.81 -2.69
CA ARG A 151 -12.29 -16.75 -3.18
C ARG A 151 -13.76 -17.14 -3.01
N VAL A 152 -14.07 -18.44 -3.10
CA VAL A 152 -15.41 -18.98 -2.91
C VAL A 152 -15.84 -18.88 -1.45
N GLU A 153 -14.95 -19.21 -0.51
CA GLU A 153 -15.19 -19.00 0.93
C GLU A 153 -15.41 -17.52 1.25
N LEU A 154 -14.62 -16.63 0.65
CA LEU A 154 -14.79 -15.18 0.82
C LEU A 154 -16.18 -14.74 0.38
N ALA A 155 -16.60 -15.11 -0.84
CA ALA A 155 -17.92 -14.76 -1.36
C ALA A 155 -19.05 -15.30 -0.47
N ARG A 156 -18.91 -16.55 0.04
CA ARG A 156 -19.88 -17.15 0.96
C ARG A 156 -19.99 -16.37 2.28
N GLN A 157 -18.86 -15.98 2.87
CA GLN A 157 -18.88 -15.21 4.12
C GLN A 157 -19.46 -13.80 3.94
N VAL A 158 -19.21 -13.15 2.79
CA VAL A 158 -19.83 -11.85 2.46
C VAL A 158 -21.35 -11.99 2.30
N ALA A 159 -21.81 -13.01 1.58
CA ALA A 159 -23.23 -13.27 1.41
C ALA A 159 -23.94 -13.55 2.75
N ALA A 160 -23.27 -14.22 3.70
CA ALA A 160 -23.81 -14.46 5.03
C ALA A 160 -23.88 -13.20 5.93
N ARG A 161 -23.27 -12.08 5.53
CA ARG A 161 -23.31 -10.78 6.22
C ARG A 161 -24.29 -9.77 5.61
N SER A 162 -24.92 -10.11 4.48
CA SER A 162 -25.77 -9.20 3.70
C SER A 162 -27.23 -9.26 4.14
#